data_AF-A0A8J3ARL8-F1
#
_entry.id   AF-A0A8J3ARL8-F1
#
_cell.length_a   1.000
_cell.length_b   1.000
_cell.length_c   1.000
_cell.angle_alpha   90.00
_cell.angle_beta   90.00
_cell.angle_gamma   90.00
#
_symmetry.space_group_name_H-M   'P 1'
#
loop_
_entity.id
_entity.type
_entity.pdbx_description
1 polymer ?
#
loop_
_entity_poly.entity_id
_entity_poly.type
_entity_poly.pdbx_seq_one_letter_code
_entity_poly.pdbx_strand_id
1 'polypeptide(L)'
;MVKKQDLLFLVIFGISIILLLSLNLYIEKEKQATKDEELSTELTEEQNVQDTVRFYITSLKRQDIEKYNSVMVDDLKINTSSLYFTKIMTNVTDSKYVGDNLSAIHLLKNDRRVSIKVKYEITFKEDYNPEGIYNEGRNKCNVLIDLIKIDKRWAIKKVHNVQIV
;
A
#
# COMPACT_ATOMS: atom_id res chain seq x y z
N MET A 1 -45.53 -51.83 23.49
CA MET A 1 -44.30 -51.58 22.69
C MET A 1 -44.26 -50.21 22.01
N VAL A 2 -45.39 -49.50 21.87
CA VAL A 2 -45.49 -48.22 21.12
C VAL A 2 -44.67 -47.05 21.73
N LYS A 3 -44.70 -46.85 23.06
CA LYS A 3 -43.99 -45.74 23.73
C LYS A 3 -42.47 -45.68 23.51
N LYS A 4 -41.83 -46.81 23.19
CA LYS A 4 -40.37 -46.90 23.00
C LYS A 4 -39.94 -46.47 21.59
N GLN A 5 -40.83 -46.60 20.60
CA GLN A 5 -40.59 -46.17 19.22
C GLN A 5 -40.70 -44.65 19.08
N ASP A 6 -41.68 -44.02 19.73
CA ASP A 6 -41.87 -42.56 19.67
C ASP A 6 -40.68 -41.79 20.29
N LEU A 7 -40.13 -42.29 21.40
CA LEU A 7 -38.94 -41.72 22.03
C LEU A 7 -37.71 -41.80 21.10
N LEU A 8 -37.58 -42.90 20.36
CA LEU A 8 -36.47 -43.16 19.44
C LEU A 8 -36.55 -42.22 18.22
N PHE A 9 -37.74 -42.01 17.68
CA PHE A 9 -37.99 -41.05 16.60
C PHE A 9 -37.66 -39.61 17.04
N LEU A 10 -38.05 -39.22 18.26
CA LEU A 10 -37.81 -37.89 18.78
C LEU A 10 -36.31 -37.62 19.00
N VAL A 11 -35.57 -38.64 19.44
CA VAL A 11 -34.09 -38.57 19.56
C VAL A 11 -33.42 -38.46 18.20
N ILE A 12 -33.82 -39.28 17.22
CA ILE A 12 -33.26 -39.21 15.85
C ILE A 12 -33.54 -37.84 15.21
N PHE A 13 -34.75 -37.32 15.39
CA PHE A 13 -35.14 -36.00 14.90
C PHE A 13 -34.31 -34.88 15.56
N GLY A 14 -34.13 -34.94 16.89
CA GLY A 14 -33.29 -33.99 17.62
C GLY A 14 -31.83 -34.00 17.13
N ILE A 15 -31.24 -35.19 16.95
CA ILE A 15 -29.88 -35.35 16.39
C ILE A 15 -29.80 -34.76 14.98
N SER A 16 -30.80 -35.01 14.14
CA SER A 16 -30.85 -34.52 12.76
C SER A 16 -30.87 -32.99 12.71
N ILE A 17 -31.66 -32.34 13.58
CA ILE A 17 -31.69 -30.88 13.70
C ILE A 17 -30.35 -30.34 14.17
N ILE A 18 -29.73 -30.96 15.19
CA ILE A 18 -28.42 -30.54 15.71
C ILE A 18 -27.36 -30.63 14.61
N LEU A 19 -27.37 -31.71 13.81
CA LEU A 19 -26.45 -31.87 12.68
C LEU A 19 -26.66 -30.78 11.62
N LEU A 20 -27.91 -30.49 11.23
CA LEU A 20 -28.21 -29.42 10.26
C LEU A 20 -27.76 -28.04 10.74
N LEU A 21 -28.04 -27.71 12.01
CA LEU A 21 -27.61 -26.44 12.62
C LEU A 21 -26.09 -26.35 12.68
N SER A 22 -25.41 -27.45 13.07
CA SER A 22 -23.95 -27.51 13.12
C SER A 22 -23.32 -27.34 11.74
N LEU A 23 -23.94 -27.91 10.70
CA LEU A 23 -23.48 -27.79 9.32
C LEU A 23 -23.63 -26.35 8.82
N ASN A 24 -24.76 -25.70 9.09
CA ASN A 24 -24.98 -24.30 8.74
C ASN A 24 -23.98 -23.37 9.44
N LEU A 25 -23.76 -23.57 10.74
CA LEU A 25 -22.75 -22.82 11.50
C LEU A 25 -21.34 -23.01 10.94
N TYR A 26 -20.99 -24.23 10.55
CA TYR A 26 -19.71 -24.52 9.92
C TYR A 26 -19.56 -23.78 8.58
N ILE A 27 -20.59 -23.82 7.72
CA ILE A 27 -20.59 -23.12 6.43
C ILE A 27 -20.47 -21.61 6.62
N GLU A 28 -21.20 -21.02 7.57
CA GLU A 28 -21.10 -19.59 7.87
C GLU A 28 -19.72 -19.20 8.40
N LYS A 29 -19.13 -20.04 9.25
CA LYS A 29 -17.77 -19.83 9.75
C LYS A 29 -16.71 -19.86 8.63
N GLU A 30 -16.80 -20.82 7.71
CA GLU A 30 -15.91 -20.91 6.55
C GLU A 30 -16.04 -19.69 5.62
N LYS A 31 -17.28 -19.24 5.38
CA LYS A 31 -17.55 -18.00 4.62
C LYS A 31 -16.95 -16.77 5.29
N GLN A 32 -17.05 -16.66 6.61
CA GLN A 32 -16.47 -15.55 7.36
C GLN A 32 -14.94 -15.60 7.30
N ALA A 33 -14.34 -16.77 7.50
CA ALA A 33 -12.89 -16.96 7.43
C ALA A 33 -12.33 -16.55 6.06
N THR A 34 -13.04 -16.89 4.97
CA THR A 34 -12.66 -16.49 3.60
C THR A 34 -12.68 -14.97 3.45
N LYS A 35 -13.72 -14.30 3.93
CA LYS A 35 -13.81 -12.82 3.89
C LYS A 35 -12.74 -12.15 4.73
N ASP A 36 -12.43 -12.70 5.90
CA ASP A 36 -11.39 -12.17 6.78
C ASP A 36 -10.01 -12.32 6.13
N GLU A 37 -9.74 -13.43 5.43
CA GLU A 37 -8.51 -13.62 4.66
C GLU A 37 -8.39 -12.64 3.48
N GLU A 38 -9.48 -12.43 2.74
CA GLU A 38 -9.54 -11.45 1.65
C GLU A 38 -9.24 -10.06 2.19
N LEU A 39 -9.97 -9.59 3.21
CA LEU A 39 -9.78 -8.27 3.82
C LEU A 39 -8.36 -8.10 4.38
N SER A 40 -7.82 -9.12 5.04
CA SER A 40 -6.45 -9.09 5.55
C SER A 40 -5.42 -8.97 4.43
N THR A 41 -5.66 -9.63 3.29
CA THR A 41 -4.80 -9.53 2.12
C THR A 41 -4.87 -8.14 1.50
N GLU A 42 -6.07 -7.59 1.33
CA GLU A 42 -6.28 -6.24 0.79
C GLU A 42 -5.59 -5.18 1.66
N LEU A 43 -5.78 -5.24 2.98
CA LEU A 43 -5.12 -4.34 3.92
C LEU A 43 -3.59 -4.44 3.85
N THR A 44 -3.05 -5.64 3.68
CA THR A 44 -1.61 -5.86 3.52
C THR A 44 -1.08 -5.23 2.23
N GLU A 45 -1.81 -5.34 1.13
CA GLU A 45 -1.45 -4.72 -0.15
C GLU A 45 -1.51 -3.19 -0.09
N GLU A 46 -2.56 -2.63 0.51
CA GLU A 46 -2.69 -1.20 0.76
C GLU A 46 -1.53 -0.68 1.61
N GLN A 47 -1.19 -1.37 2.71
CA GLN A 47 -0.08 -1.01 3.57
C GLN A 47 1.26 -1.07 2.83
N ASN A 48 1.50 -2.10 2.01
CA ASN A 48 2.73 -2.22 1.22
C ASN A 48 2.89 -1.05 0.23
N VAL A 49 1.79 -0.62 -0.39
CA VAL A 49 1.76 0.53 -1.27
C VAL A 49 2.04 1.82 -0.51
N GLN A 50 1.40 2.01 0.64
CA GLN A 50 1.66 3.18 1.51
C GLN A 50 3.13 3.25 1.93
N ASP A 51 3.71 2.13 2.34
CA ASP A 51 5.08 2.06 2.79
C ASP A 51 6.07 2.30 1.64
N THR A 52 5.76 1.84 0.43
CA THR A 52 6.53 2.13 -0.77
C THR A 52 6.64 3.64 -1.02
N VAL A 53 5.52 4.37 -0.91
CA VAL A 53 5.50 5.83 -1.04
C VAL A 53 6.23 6.53 0.11
N ARG A 54 6.02 6.09 1.36
CA ARG A 54 6.70 6.65 2.53
C ARG A 54 8.20 6.47 2.44
N PHE A 55 8.66 5.30 1.99
CA PHE A 55 10.07 5.02 1.77
C PHE A 55 10.67 5.88 0.67
N TYR A 56 9.96 6.11 -0.43
CA TYR A 56 10.39 7.07 -1.44
C TYR A 56 10.62 8.46 -0.81
N ILE A 57 9.64 9.03 -0.13
CA ILE A 57 9.76 10.38 0.46
C ILE A 57 10.88 10.41 1.51
N THR A 58 10.94 9.42 2.40
CA THR A 58 11.94 9.37 3.48
C THR A 58 13.35 9.18 2.94
N SER A 59 13.51 8.42 1.85
CA SER A 59 14.81 8.25 1.20
C SER A 59 15.36 9.58 0.68
N LEU A 60 14.48 10.50 0.26
CA LEU A 60 14.87 11.85 -0.15
C LEU A 60 15.51 12.64 0.99
N LYS A 61 14.92 12.59 2.19
CA LYS A 61 15.46 13.25 3.39
C LYS A 61 16.78 12.66 3.84
N ARG A 62 16.88 11.33 3.83
CA ARG A 62 18.06 10.61 4.35
C ARG A 62 19.21 10.52 3.36
N GLN A 63 19.00 10.99 2.12
CA GLN A 63 19.97 10.83 1.04
C GLN A 63 20.33 9.36 0.80
N ASP A 64 19.36 8.47 1.03
CA ASP A 64 19.52 7.02 1.00
C ASP A 64 19.17 6.48 -0.38
N ILE A 65 20.18 6.46 -1.26
CA ILE A 65 20.04 6.02 -2.66
C ILE A 65 19.64 4.55 -2.74
N GLU A 66 20.13 3.71 -1.84
CA GLU A 66 19.78 2.28 -1.82
C GLU A 66 18.28 2.12 -1.54
N LYS A 67 17.77 2.83 -0.52
CA LYS A 67 16.35 2.79 -0.20
C LYS A 67 15.49 3.40 -1.29
N TYR A 68 15.92 4.50 -1.90
CA TYR A 68 15.26 5.09 -3.08
C TYR A 68 15.14 4.07 -4.21
N ASN A 69 16.26 3.45 -4.59
CA ASN A 69 16.31 2.46 -5.66
C ASN A 69 15.52 1.19 -5.33
N SER A 70 15.35 0.85 -4.05
CA SER A 70 14.58 -0.33 -3.63
C SER A 70 13.08 -0.22 -3.94
N VAL A 71 12.56 1.01 -4.04
CA VAL A 71 11.13 1.29 -4.30
C VAL A 71 10.86 1.81 -5.70
N MET A 72 11.88 1.91 -6.54
CA MET A 72 11.77 2.36 -7.94
C MET A 72 11.84 1.18 -8.91
N VAL A 73 11.16 1.32 -10.04
CA VAL A 73 11.41 0.46 -11.20
C VAL A 73 12.82 0.68 -11.73
N ASP A 74 13.39 -0.32 -12.42
CA ASP A 74 14.79 -0.29 -12.85
C ASP A 74 15.15 0.94 -13.68
N ASP A 75 14.27 1.36 -14.58
CA ASP A 75 14.47 2.54 -15.45
C ASP A 75 14.51 3.88 -14.69
N LEU A 76 14.00 3.92 -13.46
CA LEU A 76 13.99 5.11 -12.61
C LEU A 76 15.04 5.05 -11.49
N LYS A 77 15.82 3.98 -11.40
CA LYS A 77 16.87 3.89 -10.39
C LYS A 77 17.95 4.94 -10.64
N ILE A 78 18.33 5.63 -9.58
CA ILE A 78 19.45 6.55 -9.60
C ILE A 78 20.72 5.70 -9.67
N ASN A 79 21.45 5.83 -10.77
CA ASN A 79 22.84 5.40 -10.81
C ASN A 79 23.66 6.41 -10.01
N THR A 80 24.42 5.95 -9.01
CA THR A 80 25.31 6.80 -8.20
C THR A 80 26.35 7.53 -9.04
N SER A 81 26.64 7.04 -10.24
CA SER A 81 27.51 7.67 -11.24
C SER A 81 26.86 8.87 -11.94
N SER A 82 25.53 9.00 -11.88
CA SER A 82 24.79 10.14 -12.43
C SER A 82 24.90 11.34 -11.49
N LEU A 83 25.77 12.28 -11.86
CA LEU A 83 26.02 13.51 -11.10
C LEU A 83 24.75 14.34 -10.85
N TYR A 84 23.75 14.28 -11.74
CA TYR A 84 22.56 15.11 -11.65
C TYR A 84 21.66 14.76 -10.45
N PHE A 85 21.28 13.49 -10.32
CA PHE A 85 20.40 13.06 -9.23
C PHE A 85 21.10 13.08 -7.86
N THR A 86 22.38 12.71 -7.82
CA THR A 86 23.21 12.83 -6.62
C THR A 86 23.33 14.29 -6.18
N LYS A 87 23.47 15.25 -7.11
CA LYS A 87 23.46 16.69 -6.80
C LYS A 87 22.12 17.16 -6.23
N ILE A 88 20.99 16.73 -6.78
CA ILE A 88 19.68 17.10 -6.22
C ILE A 88 19.53 16.52 -4.81
N MET A 89 19.77 15.21 -4.65
CA MET A 89 19.64 14.49 -3.37
C MET A 89 20.52 15.07 -2.26
N THR A 90 21.79 15.34 -2.54
CA THR A 90 22.76 15.88 -1.54
C THR A 90 22.44 17.29 -1.05
N ASN A 91 21.56 18.01 -1.75
CA ASN A 91 21.12 19.35 -1.40
C ASN A 91 19.73 19.40 -0.76
N VAL A 92 19.07 18.25 -0.59
CA VAL A 92 17.86 18.13 0.23
C VAL A 92 18.25 18.15 1.71
N THR A 93 17.69 19.09 2.46
CA THR A 93 17.88 19.24 3.91
C THR A 93 16.76 18.59 4.71
N ASP A 94 15.55 18.57 4.16
CA ASP A 94 14.40 17.90 4.77
C ASP A 94 13.41 17.43 3.70
N SER A 95 12.74 16.33 3.97
CA SER A 95 11.52 15.96 3.26
C SER A 95 10.53 15.35 4.24
N LYS A 96 9.25 15.68 4.06
CA LYS A 96 8.19 15.14 4.92
C LYS A 96 6.92 14.91 4.13
N TYR A 97 6.23 13.85 4.47
CA TYR A 97 4.86 13.64 4.04
C TYR A 97 3.96 14.70 4.72
N VAL A 98 3.10 15.35 3.95
CA VAL A 98 2.20 16.40 4.43
C VAL A 98 0.75 15.93 4.43
N GLY A 99 0.36 15.08 3.48
CA GLY A 99 -1.00 14.53 3.44
C GLY A 99 -1.38 13.92 2.10
N ASP A 100 -2.68 13.59 2.01
CA ASP A 100 -3.44 13.00 0.91
C ASP A 100 -3.32 11.48 0.66
N ASN A 101 -4.52 10.89 0.63
CA ASN A 101 -4.99 9.65 0.00
C ASN A 101 -4.18 8.36 0.15
N LEU A 102 -3.08 8.33 0.91
CA LEU A 102 -2.41 7.07 1.25
C LEU A 102 -3.34 6.10 1.98
N SER A 103 -4.25 6.62 2.82
CA SER A 103 -5.21 5.82 3.59
C SER A 103 -6.55 5.56 2.88
N ALA A 104 -6.76 6.10 1.68
CA ALA A 104 -8.02 5.94 0.91
C ALA A 104 -7.84 5.03 -0.31
N ILE A 105 -6.76 4.26 -0.32
CA ILE A 105 -6.45 3.29 -1.36
C ILE A 105 -7.32 2.06 -1.08
N HIS A 106 -8.01 1.55 -2.10
CA HIS A 106 -8.66 0.25 -2.04
C HIS A 106 -8.03 -0.64 -3.10
N LEU A 107 -7.38 -1.72 -2.67
CA LEU A 107 -6.71 -2.67 -3.56
C LEU A 107 -7.22 -4.07 -3.34
N LEU A 108 -7.59 -4.71 -4.44
CA LEU A 108 -7.87 -6.13 -4.47
C LEU A 108 -6.55 -6.91 -4.56
N LYS A 109 -6.54 -8.14 -4.05
CA LYS A 109 -5.38 -9.06 -4.09
C LYS A 109 -4.71 -9.18 -5.47
N ASN A 110 -5.52 -9.12 -6.54
CA ASN A 110 -5.07 -9.30 -7.92
C ASN A 110 -4.63 -8.00 -8.59
N ASP A 111 -4.77 -6.86 -7.93
CA ASP A 111 -4.36 -5.59 -8.49
C ASP A 111 -2.84 -5.54 -8.69
N ARG A 112 -2.44 -5.04 -9.86
CA ARG A 112 -1.04 -4.93 -10.26
C ARG A 112 -0.59 -3.50 -10.49
N ARG A 113 -1.50 -2.54 -10.43
CA ARG A 113 -1.25 -1.13 -10.71
C ARG A 113 -2.14 -0.27 -9.84
N VAL A 114 -1.62 0.87 -9.39
CA VAL A 114 -2.39 1.86 -8.65
C VAL A 114 -1.76 3.23 -8.85
N SER A 115 -2.59 4.28 -8.85
CA SER A 115 -2.14 5.66 -8.93
C SER A 115 -2.64 6.42 -7.71
N ILE A 116 -1.75 7.10 -7.01
CA ILE A 116 -2.05 7.74 -5.72
C ILE A 116 -1.65 9.19 -5.77
N LYS A 117 -2.55 10.07 -5.31
CA LYS A 117 -2.24 11.48 -5.10
C LYS A 117 -1.59 11.65 -3.73
N VAL A 118 -0.43 12.30 -3.72
CA VAL A 118 0.42 12.44 -2.55
C VAL A 118 0.88 13.88 -2.45
N LYS A 119 0.76 14.46 -1.25
CA LYS A 119 1.35 15.75 -0.91
C LYS A 119 2.54 15.55 0.01
N TYR A 120 3.69 16.07 -0.40
CA TYR A 120 4.89 16.08 0.42
C TYR A 120 5.61 17.43 0.30
N GLU A 121 6.40 17.75 1.30
CA GLU A 121 7.29 18.90 1.31
C GLU A 121 8.73 18.42 1.14
N ILE A 122 9.51 19.15 0.34
CA ILE A 122 10.95 18.97 0.20
C ILE A 122 11.63 20.32 0.38
N THR A 123 12.68 20.38 1.17
CA THR A 123 13.44 21.61 1.44
C THR A 123 14.85 21.43 0.93
N PHE A 124 15.31 22.38 0.13
CA PHE A 124 16.69 22.46 -0.33
C PHE A 124 17.52 23.39 0.56
N LYS A 125 18.85 23.29 0.49
CA LYS A 125 19.76 24.28 1.09
C LYS A 125 19.51 25.66 0.47
N GLU A 126 19.69 26.71 1.26
CA GLU A 126 19.44 28.10 0.86
C GLU A 126 20.36 28.57 -0.29
N ASP A 127 21.54 27.99 -0.42
CA ASP A 127 22.53 28.29 -1.46
C ASP A 127 22.36 27.43 -2.73
N TYR A 128 21.40 26.51 -2.74
CA TYR A 128 21.13 25.63 -3.87
C TYR A 128 19.85 26.05 -4.59
N ASN A 129 20.01 26.45 -5.85
CA ASN A 129 18.89 26.69 -6.76
C ASN A 129 18.63 25.41 -7.60
N PRO A 130 17.62 24.60 -7.24
CA PRO A 130 17.32 23.39 -7.99
C PRO A 130 16.80 23.72 -9.39
N GLU A 131 17.38 23.12 -10.43
CA GLU A 131 16.87 23.27 -11.79
C GLU A 131 15.51 22.57 -11.97
N GLY A 132 14.65 23.14 -12.82
CA GLY A 132 13.39 22.52 -13.25
C GLY A 132 12.18 23.03 -12.49
N ILE A 133 11.45 22.11 -11.83
CA ILE A 133 10.16 22.40 -11.18
C ILE A 133 10.29 22.81 -9.71
N TYR A 134 11.49 22.85 -9.15
CA TYR A 134 11.68 23.20 -7.74
C TYR A 134 12.18 24.64 -7.62
N ASN A 135 11.83 25.29 -6.52
CA ASN A 135 12.32 26.61 -6.13
C ASN A 135 13.36 26.47 -5.01
N GLU A 136 14.07 27.56 -4.72
CA GLU A 136 14.96 27.66 -3.55
C GLU A 136 14.18 27.44 -2.24
N GLY A 137 14.82 26.77 -1.28
CA GLY A 137 14.23 26.49 0.03
C GLY A 137 13.09 25.47 -0.02
N ARG A 138 11.94 25.80 0.60
CA ARG A 138 10.84 24.87 0.83
C ARG A 138 9.90 24.78 -0.37
N ASN A 139 9.68 23.56 -0.84
CA ASN A 139 8.80 23.22 -1.95
C ASN A 139 7.65 22.32 -1.50
N LYS A 140 6.42 22.70 -1.85
CA LYS A 140 5.24 21.85 -1.68
C LYS A 140 4.99 21.10 -2.98
N CYS A 141 5.05 19.78 -2.90
CA CYS A 141 4.88 18.90 -4.04
C CYS A 141 3.51 18.24 -3.96
N ASN A 142 2.67 18.43 -4.99
CA ASN A 142 1.46 17.67 -5.19
C ASN A 142 1.65 16.76 -6.40
N VAL A 143 1.78 15.46 -6.15
CA VAL A 143 2.16 14.50 -7.18
C VAL A 143 1.15 13.37 -7.30
N LEU A 144 1.05 12.83 -8.51
CA LEU A 144 0.40 11.55 -8.78
C LEU A 144 1.52 10.52 -8.94
N ILE A 145 1.53 9.51 -8.09
CA ILE A 145 2.51 8.43 -8.12
C ILE A 145 1.84 7.21 -8.71
N ASP A 146 2.35 6.74 -9.86
CA ASP A 146 1.94 5.47 -10.44
C ASP A 146 2.84 4.37 -9.89
N LEU A 147 2.23 3.37 -9.26
CA LEU A 147 2.90 2.18 -8.75
C LEU A 147 2.50 0.95 -9.55
N ILE A 148 3.43 0.02 -9.68
CA ILE A 148 3.21 -1.30 -10.27
C ILE A 148 3.71 -2.38 -9.34
N LYS A 149 3.06 -3.53 -9.37
CA LYS A 149 3.47 -4.71 -8.62
C LYS A 149 4.41 -5.56 -9.48
N ILE A 150 5.67 -5.62 -9.09
CA ILE A 150 6.69 -6.49 -9.69
C ILE A 150 6.93 -7.63 -8.71
N ASP A 151 6.67 -8.86 -9.15
CA ASP A 151 6.66 -10.04 -8.30
C ASP A 151 5.71 -9.89 -7.10
N LYS A 152 6.28 -9.70 -5.90
CA LYS A 152 5.58 -9.52 -4.62
C LYS A 152 5.82 -8.14 -3.99
N ARG A 153 6.40 -7.19 -4.73
CA ARG A 153 6.69 -5.83 -4.24
C ARG A 153 6.03 -4.77 -5.10
N TRP A 154 5.62 -3.69 -4.47
CA TRP A 154 5.21 -2.48 -5.16
C TRP A 154 6.42 -1.61 -5.46
N ALA A 155 6.45 -1.04 -6.66
CA ALA A 155 7.51 -0.15 -7.10
C ALA A 155 6.89 1.05 -7.83
N ILE A 156 7.47 2.22 -7.64
CA ILE A 156 7.08 3.46 -8.30
C ILE A 156 7.58 3.39 -9.74
N LYS A 157 6.62 3.44 -10.66
CA LYS A 157 6.85 3.48 -12.11
C LYS A 157 6.99 4.89 -12.63
N LYS A 158 6.25 5.84 -12.05
CA LYS A 158 6.28 7.24 -12.49
C LYS A 158 5.78 8.17 -11.38
N VAL A 159 6.37 9.36 -11.31
CA VAL A 159 5.88 10.46 -10.47
C VAL A 159 5.53 11.60 -11.40
N HIS A 160 4.26 11.98 -11.44
CA HIS A 160 3.77 13.11 -12.23
C HIS A 160 3.55 14.29 -11.32
N ASN A 161 4.05 15.46 -11.73
CA ASN A 161 3.71 16.70 -11.05
C ASN A 161 2.28 17.09 -11.44
N VAL A 162 1.37 17.20 -10.47
CA VAL A 162 -0.06 17.46 -10.75
C VAL A 162 -0.32 18.96 -10.87
N GLN A 163 0.47 19.78 -10.17
CA GLN A 163 0.66 21.23 -10.31
C GLN A 163 1.30 21.72 -9.00
N ILE A 164 2.32 22.56 -9.13
CA ILE A 164 2.83 23.39 -8.04
C ILE A 164 1.95 24.64 -8.03
N VAL A 165 1.24 24.87 -6.93
CA VAL A 165 0.64 26.18 -6.64
C VAL A 165 1.66 26.98 -5.87
#